data_AF-X1VUK2-F1
#
_entry.id   AF-X1VUK2-F1
#
_cell.length_a   1.000
_cell.length_b   1.000
_cell.length_c   1.000
_cell.angle_alpha   90.00
_cell.angle_beta   90.00
_cell.angle_gamma   90.00
#
_symmetry.space_group_name_H-M   'P 1'
#
loop_
_entity.id
_entity.type
_entity.pdbx_description
1 polymer ?
#
loop_
_entity_poly.entity_id
_entity_poly.type
_entity_poly.pdbx_seq_one_letter_code
_entity_poly.pdbx_strand_id
1 'polypeptide(L)'
;FGVNASPFAGREGRWGTSRKLRERLFNELRTNVALGVDETGSAEAFTVSGRGELHLAILIETMRREGFEFQVSRPEVILRTIDGVVLEPYEEVYIETGSESVGAVVEMLGKRRGQMLDLQDDQDDAVRLRYLVPTRGLLGFRHHFMTATRGAGFMHSIFHDYFPISGGNLVRSRGSLVAWEHGITTTYGLKNAEGRGMLFLGPGVEVYEGMVVGENQRPDDLVVNVCKKRHVTNMRASFREIDQRLTPPREMS
;
A
#
# COMPACT_ATOMS: atom_id res chain seq x y z
N PHE A 1 -11.20 -8.53 3.76
CA PHE A 1 -12.08 -7.37 4.01
C PHE A 1 -12.76 -7.59 5.35
N GLY A 2 -12.94 -6.55 6.16
CA GLY A 2 -13.64 -6.70 7.44
C GLY A 2 -14.21 -5.39 7.95
N VAL A 3 -15.00 -5.47 9.00
CA VAL A 3 -15.55 -4.29 9.69
C VAL A 3 -14.42 -3.44 10.24
N ASN A 4 -14.52 -2.11 10.11
CA ASN A 4 -13.54 -1.20 10.72
C ASN A 4 -13.64 -1.31 12.25
N ALA A 5 -12.58 -1.81 12.89
CA ALA A 5 -12.49 -1.94 14.34
C ALA A 5 -11.65 -0.83 14.99
N SER A 6 -11.25 0.21 14.24
CA SER A 6 -10.48 1.33 14.77
C SER A 6 -11.31 2.21 15.72
N PRO A 7 -10.67 2.99 16.61
CA PRO A 7 -11.36 3.98 17.45
C PRO A 7 -12.14 5.06 16.70
N PHE A 8 -11.92 5.21 15.39
CA PHE A 8 -12.62 6.16 14.52
C PHE A 8 -13.79 5.54 13.75
N ALA A 9 -14.09 4.26 14.00
CA ALA A 9 -15.19 3.54 13.36
C ALA A 9 -16.51 4.34 13.42
N GLY A 10 -17.10 4.62 12.25
CA GLY A 10 -18.41 5.25 12.11
C GLY A 10 -18.41 6.78 12.14
N ARG A 11 -17.25 7.43 12.11
CA ARG A 11 -17.16 8.90 12.03
C ARG A 11 -17.28 9.45 10.60
N GLU A 12 -16.83 8.69 9.60
CA GLU A 12 -16.75 9.13 8.20
C GLU A 12 -17.66 8.33 7.27
N GLY A 13 -17.85 7.03 7.52
CA GLY A 13 -18.65 6.15 6.69
C GLY A 13 -20.14 6.17 7.02
N ARG A 14 -20.96 5.98 5.98
CA ARG A 14 -22.40 5.73 6.14
C ARG A 14 -22.70 4.26 6.45
N TRP A 15 -21.88 3.34 5.95
CA TRP A 15 -22.08 1.90 6.13
C TRP A 15 -20.80 1.21 6.60
N GLY A 16 -20.78 0.76 7.86
CA GLY A 16 -19.67 -0.01 8.43
C GLY A 16 -20.03 -1.38 9.00
N THR A 17 -21.32 -1.72 9.08
CA THR A 17 -21.76 -2.98 9.70
C THR A 17 -21.42 -4.21 8.85
N SER A 18 -21.06 -5.33 9.49
CA SER A 18 -20.78 -6.61 8.80
C SER A 18 -21.90 -7.00 7.83
N ARG A 19 -23.18 -6.89 8.23
CA ARG A 19 -24.34 -7.21 7.38
C ARG A 19 -24.35 -6.42 6.07
N LYS A 20 -24.06 -5.11 6.13
CA LYS A 20 -24.02 -4.24 4.94
C LYS A 20 -22.82 -4.55 4.07
N LEU A 21 -21.66 -4.81 4.69
CA LEU A 21 -20.46 -5.21 3.97
C LEU A 21 -20.68 -6.51 3.19
N ARG A 22 -21.25 -7.52 3.86
CA ARG A 22 -21.65 -8.80 3.26
C ARG A 22 -22.62 -8.61 2.10
N GLU A 23 -23.71 -7.87 2.31
CA GLU A 23 -24.71 -7.59 1.28
C GLU A 23 -24.05 -6.98 0.03
N ARG A 24 -23.15 -6.01 0.22
CA ARG A 24 -22.44 -5.34 -0.89
C ARG A 24 -21.48 -6.26 -1.64
N LEU A 25 -20.69 -7.06 -0.92
CA LEU A 25 -19.73 -7.99 -1.51
C LEU A 25 -20.42 -9.12 -2.29
N PHE A 26 -21.48 -9.69 -1.72
CA PHE A 26 -22.25 -10.75 -2.40
C PHE A 26 -23.07 -10.22 -3.58
N ASN A 27 -23.52 -8.96 -3.53
CA ASN A 27 -24.15 -8.33 -4.69
C ASN A 27 -23.15 -8.15 -5.85
N GLU A 28 -21.89 -7.85 -5.56
CA GLU A 28 -20.83 -7.71 -6.59
C GLU A 28 -20.60 -9.02 -7.36
N LEU A 29 -20.74 -10.18 -6.71
CA LEU A 29 -20.62 -11.49 -7.35
C LEU A 29 -21.60 -11.70 -8.52
N ARG A 30 -22.71 -10.96 -8.55
CA ARG A 30 -23.73 -11.07 -9.60
C ARG A 30 -23.28 -10.45 -10.92
N THR A 31 -22.41 -9.44 -10.86
CA THR A 31 -21.89 -8.71 -12.03
C THR A 31 -20.45 -9.10 -12.33
N ASN A 32 -19.70 -9.53 -11.33
CA ASN A 32 -18.27 -9.72 -11.41
C ASN A 32 -17.87 -11.20 -11.30
N VAL A 33 -17.79 -11.87 -12.44
CA VAL A 33 -17.45 -13.30 -12.56
C VAL A 33 -16.03 -13.62 -12.06
N ALA A 34 -15.17 -12.61 -12.00
CA ALA A 34 -13.78 -12.73 -11.58
C ALA A 34 -13.59 -12.58 -10.06
N LEU A 35 -14.63 -12.24 -9.32
CA LEU A 35 -14.59 -12.03 -7.88
C LEU A 35 -15.05 -13.30 -7.16
N GLY A 36 -14.31 -13.69 -6.12
CA GLY A 36 -14.72 -14.69 -5.15
C GLY A 36 -14.85 -14.05 -3.78
N VAL A 37 -15.89 -14.40 -3.03
CA VAL A 37 -16.11 -13.93 -1.67
C VAL A 37 -16.49 -15.11 -0.81
N ASP A 38 -15.68 -15.36 0.22
CA ASP A 38 -15.89 -16.43 1.19
C ASP A 38 -16.04 -15.83 2.60
N GLU A 39 -16.96 -16.37 3.37
CA GLU A 39 -17.07 -16.07 4.79
C GLU A 39 -15.91 -16.71 5.56
N THR A 40 -15.42 -16.04 6.59
CA THR A 40 -14.37 -16.58 7.45
C THR A 40 -14.98 -17.18 8.72
N GLY A 41 -14.15 -17.73 9.62
CA GLY A 41 -14.59 -18.12 10.97
C GLY A 41 -15.06 -16.95 11.84
N SER A 42 -14.84 -15.71 11.41
CA SER A 42 -15.38 -14.50 12.04
C SER A 42 -16.51 -13.91 11.21
N ALA A 43 -17.62 -13.57 11.87
CA ALA A 43 -18.74 -12.88 11.23
C ALA A 43 -18.39 -11.46 10.75
N GLU A 44 -17.25 -10.91 11.16
CA GLU A 44 -16.82 -9.54 10.81
C GLU A 44 -15.75 -9.51 9.72
N ALA A 45 -15.34 -10.67 9.19
CA ALA A 45 -14.31 -10.77 8.18
C ALA A 45 -14.72 -11.68 7.00
N PHE A 46 -14.34 -11.24 5.81
CA PHE A 46 -14.59 -11.88 4.54
C PHE A 46 -13.28 -12.02 3.76
N THR A 47 -13.02 -13.22 3.25
CA THR A 47 -11.95 -13.46 2.30
C THR A 47 -12.46 -13.07 0.93
N VAL A 48 -11.78 -12.11 0.28
CA VAL A 48 -12.17 -11.63 -1.05
C VAL A 48 -11.01 -11.90 -1.99
N SER A 49 -11.28 -12.67 -3.03
CA SER A 49 -10.33 -13.08 -4.05
C SER A 49 -10.70 -12.42 -5.38
N GLY A 50 -9.71 -11.96 -6.14
CA GLY A 50 -9.93 -11.35 -7.45
C GLY A 50 -8.80 -11.67 -8.42
N ARG A 51 -8.95 -11.28 -9.69
CA ARG A 51 -7.95 -11.46 -10.76
C ARG A 51 -6.59 -10.82 -10.50
N GLY A 52 -6.47 -9.89 -9.57
CA GLY A 52 -5.21 -9.22 -9.23
C GLY A 52 -5.40 -8.05 -8.27
N GLU A 53 -4.30 -7.39 -7.88
CA GLU A 53 -4.31 -6.26 -6.95
C GLU A 53 -5.19 -5.11 -7.45
N LEU A 54 -5.06 -4.73 -8.73
CA LEU A 54 -5.84 -3.63 -9.32
C LEU A 54 -7.34 -3.89 -9.25
N HIS A 55 -7.77 -5.13 -9.46
CA HIS A 55 -9.18 -5.50 -9.39
C HIS A 55 -9.75 -5.27 -7.98
N LEU A 56 -9.01 -5.67 -6.95
CA LEU A 56 -9.40 -5.44 -5.56
C LEU A 56 -9.34 -3.95 -5.19
N ALA A 57 -8.33 -3.21 -5.66
CA ALA A 57 -8.23 -1.78 -5.44
C ALA A 57 -9.41 -1.01 -6.03
N ILE A 58 -9.89 -1.38 -7.23
CA ILE A 58 -11.09 -0.80 -7.85
C ILE A 58 -12.32 -1.06 -6.98
N LEU A 59 -12.49 -2.30 -6.48
CA LEU A 59 -13.61 -2.63 -5.60
C LEU A 59 -13.55 -1.79 -4.31
N ILE A 60 -12.38 -1.68 -3.69
CA ILE A 60 -12.16 -0.88 -2.48
C ILE A 60 -12.53 0.59 -2.72
N GLU A 61 -12.00 1.19 -3.78
CA GLU A 61 -12.24 2.59 -4.10
C GLU A 61 -13.71 2.86 -4.47
N THR A 62 -14.35 1.91 -5.17
CA THR A 62 -15.78 1.99 -5.49
C THR A 62 -16.62 1.99 -4.21
N MET A 63 -16.35 1.05 -3.30
CA MET A 63 -17.05 0.98 -2.01
C MET A 63 -16.79 2.21 -1.14
N ARG A 64 -15.57 2.76 -1.16
CA ARG A 64 -15.24 4.01 -0.45
C ARG A 64 -16.06 5.18 -0.99
N ARG A 65 -16.19 5.32 -2.32
CA ARG A 65 -17.02 6.35 -2.97
C ARG A 65 -18.50 6.19 -2.72
N GLU A 66 -18.96 4.96 -2.57
CA GLU A 66 -20.34 4.70 -2.15
C GLU A 66 -20.55 5.24 -0.72
N GLY A 67 -19.54 5.16 0.16
CA GLY A 67 -19.59 5.61 1.55
C GLY A 67 -19.45 4.47 2.57
N PHE A 68 -18.88 3.34 2.15
CA PHE A 68 -18.53 2.25 3.04
C PHE A 68 -17.27 2.56 3.84
N GLU A 69 -17.26 2.09 5.09
CA GLU A 69 -16.12 2.15 5.98
C GLU A 69 -15.79 0.73 6.45
N PHE A 70 -14.56 0.31 6.16
CA PHE A 70 -14.11 -1.07 6.36
C PHE A 70 -12.58 -1.10 6.42
N GLN A 71 -12.05 -2.24 6.86
CA GLN A 71 -10.61 -2.49 6.88
C GLN A 71 -10.25 -3.61 5.88
N VAL A 72 -9.04 -3.54 5.36
CA VAL A 72 -8.48 -4.56 4.47
C VAL A 72 -7.14 -5.04 5.00
N SER A 73 -6.87 -6.33 4.85
CA SER A 73 -5.56 -6.90 5.12
C SER A 73 -4.64 -6.69 3.92
N ARG A 74 -3.34 -6.94 4.12
CA ARG A 74 -2.38 -7.00 3.02
C ARG A 74 -2.87 -8.01 1.96
N PRO A 75 -2.82 -7.67 0.65
CA PRO A 75 -3.14 -8.63 -0.39
C PRO A 75 -2.07 -9.73 -0.44
N GLU A 76 -2.52 -10.95 -0.66
CA GLU A 76 -1.68 -12.14 -0.76
C GLU A 76 -2.00 -12.88 -2.06
N VAL A 77 -1.00 -13.59 -2.58
CA VAL A 77 -1.22 -14.46 -3.74
C VAL A 77 -1.89 -15.75 -3.31
N ILE A 78 -2.78 -16.26 -4.16
CA ILE A 78 -3.39 -17.57 -3.94
C ILE A 78 -2.39 -18.62 -4.40
N LEU A 79 -1.82 -19.37 -3.46
CA LEU A 79 -0.94 -20.50 -3.76
C LEU A 79 -1.76 -21.73 -4.14
N ARG A 80 -1.23 -22.57 -5.03
CA ARG A 80 -1.83 -23.86 -5.40
C ARG A 80 -0.85 -24.98 -5.15
N THR A 81 -1.34 -26.14 -4.70
CA THR A 81 -0.52 -27.35 -4.62
C THR A 81 -0.98 -28.31 -5.71
N ILE A 82 -0.09 -28.64 -6.64
CA ILE A 82 -0.34 -29.60 -7.73
C ILE A 82 0.79 -30.64 -7.65
N ASP A 83 0.41 -31.92 -7.57
CA ASP A 83 1.36 -33.04 -7.48
C ASP A 83 2.43 -32.89 -6.37
N GLY A 84 2.03 -32.32 -5.23
CA GLY A 84 2.91 -32.08 -4.08
C GLY A 84 3.84 -30.86 -4.22
N VAL A 85 3.78 -30.13 -5.33
CA VAL A 85 4.57 -28.91 -5.57
C VAL A 85 3.70 -27.67 -5.30
N VAL A 86 4.21 -26.75 -4.49
CA VAL A 86 3.57 -25.46 -4.24
C VAL A 86 3.91 -24.50 -5.37
N LEU A 87 2.88 -24.00 -6.03
CA LEU A 87 2.93 -23.08 -7.14
C LEU A 87 2.41 -21.70 -6.72
N GLU A 88 3.03 -20.64 -7.25
CA GLU A 88 2.56 -19.27 -7.15
C GLU A 88 2.16 -18.73 -8.54
N PRO A 89 1.20 -17.79 -8.62
CA PRO A 89 0.80 -17.21 -9.90
C PRO A 89 1.86 -16.24 -10.43
N TYR A 90 2.04 -16.28 -11.75
CA TYR A 90 2.89 -15.37 -12.49
C TYR A 90 2.09 -14.53 -13.48
N GLU A 91 2.60 -13.34 -13.73
CA GLU A 91 2.08 -12.40 -14.70
C GLU A 91 3.14 -12.07 -15.74
N GLU A 92 2.70 -11.95 -16.99
CA GLU A 92 3.48 -11.33 -18.04
C GLU A 92 3.25 -9.82 -17.99
N VAL A 93 4.34 -9.08 -17.86
CA VAL A 93 4.35 -7.63 -17.68
C VAL A 93 4.97 -6.98 -18.89
N TYR A 94 4.22 -6.08 -19.49
CA TYR A 94 4.61 -5.26 -20.62
C TYR A 94 4.85 -3.84 -20.11
N ILE A 95 6.06 -3.33 -20.31
CA ILE A 95 6.45 -1.99 -19.90
C ILE A 95 6.95 -1.22 -21.11
N GLU A 96 6.53 0.03 -21.22
CA GLU A 96 7.11 1.00 -22.13
C GLU A 96 7.62 2.18 -21.31
N THR A 97 8.87 2.58 -21.52
CA THR A 97 9.48 3.65 -20.74
C THR A 97 10.64 4.29 -21.48
N GLY A 98 11.07 5.49 -21.07
CA GLY A 98 12.20 6.18 -21.72
C GLY A 98 13.55 5.56 -21.33
N SER A 99 14.53 5.65 -22.23
CA SER A 99 15.90 5.13 -22.06
C SER A 99 16.55 5.56 -20.72
N GLU A 100 16.27 6.77 -20.27
CA GLU A 100 16.77 7.34 -19.00
C GLU A 100 16.29 6.60 -17.73
N SER A 101 15.14 5.94 -17.81
CA SER A 101 14.48 5.28 -16.67
C SER A 101 14.54 3.76 -16.75
N VAL A 102 14.96 3.20 -17.90
CA VAL A 102 14.98 1.77 -18.15
C VAL A 102 15.83 1.01 -17.13
N GLY A 103 17.01 1.55 -16.79
CA GLY A 103 17.92 0.92 -15.83
C GLY A 103 17.30 0.75 -14.43
N ALA A 104 16.58 1.77 -13.97
CA ALA A 104 15.87 1.73 -12.69
C ALA A 104 14.73 0.69 -12.71
N VAL A 105 13.97 0.63 -13.80
CA VAL A 105 12.88 -0.35 -13.97
C VAL A 105 13.41 -1.78 -13.97
N VAL A 106 14.49 -2.04 -14.72
CA VAL A 106 15.15 -3.36 -14.77
C VAL A 106 15.65 -3.78 -13.38
N GLU A 107 16.33 -2.90 -12.65
CA GLU A 107 16.81 -3.18 -11.30
C GLU A 107 15.65 -3.52 -10.34
N MET A 108 14.56 -2.74 -10.40
CA MET A 108 13.39 -2.94 -9.54
C MET A 108 12.69 -4.27 -9.81
N LEU A 109 12.53 -4.66 -11.08
CA LEU A 109 11.94 -5.96 -11.46
C LEU A 109 12.86 -7.13 -11.10
N GLY A 110 14.18 -6.97 -11.28
CA GLY A 110 15.16 -7.98 -10.87
C GLY A 110 15.09 -8.29 -9.37
N LYS A 111 14.98 -7.27 -8.50
CA LYS A 111 14.76 -7.44 -7.05
C LYS A 111 13.47 -8.16 -6.71
N ARG A 112 12.48 -8.12 -7.63
CA ARG A 112 11.14 -8.73 -7.49
C ARG A 112 11.02 -10.07 -8.21
N ARG A 113 12.15 -10.69 -8.57
CA ARG A 113 12.22 -12.00 -9.26
C ARG A 113 11.60 -11.97 -10.66
N GLY A 114 11.52 -10.80 -11.28
CA GLY A 114 11.15 -10.69 -12.68
C GLY A 114 12.23 -11.26 -13.59
N GLN A 115 11.80 -12.09 -14.54
CA GLN A 115 12.64 -12.62 -15.61
C GLN A 115 12.36 -11.82 -16.88
N MET A 116 13.38 -11.18 -17.45
CA MET A 116 13.23 -10.48 -18.73
C MET A 116 13.04 -11.52 -19.84
N LEU A 117 11.96 -11.39 -20.59
CA LEU A 117 11.66 -12.22 -21.75
C LEU A 117 12.07 -11.55 -23.06
N ASP A 118 11.94 -10.23 -23.13
CA ASP A 118 12.25 -9.45 -24.33
C ASP A 118 12.60 -8.00 -23.98
N LEU A 119 13.45 -7.39 -24.80
CA LEU A 119 13.82 -5.97 -24.74
C LEU A 119 13.95 -5.46 -26.17
N GLN A 120 13.21 -4.40 -26.49
CA GLN A 120 13.22 -3.76 -27.79
C GLN A 120 13.43 -2.25 -27.61
N ASP A 121 14.49 -1.74 -28.22
CA ASP A 121 14.73 -0.30 -28.32
C ASP A 121 14.02 0.22 -29.58
N ASP A 122 13.06 1.13 -29.40
CA ASP A 122 12.40 1.83 -30.49
C ASP A 122 13.25 3.03 -30.93
N GLN A 123 13.06 3.49 -32.17
CA GLN A 123 13.87 4.61 -32.71
C GLN A 123 13.55 5.96 -32.06
N ASP A 124 12.41 6.06 -31.36
CA ASP A 124 11.89 7.28 -30.73
C ASP A 124 12.24 7.39 -29.23
N ASP A 125 13.36 6.82 -28.77
CA ASP A 125 13.86 6.87 -27.38
C ASP A 125 12.94 6.18 -26.33
N ALA A 126 11.99 5.38 -26.83
CA ALA A 126 11.13 4.50 -26.04
C ALA A 126 11.69 3.08 -26.04
N VAL A 127 11.76 2.48 -24.85
CA VAL A 127 12.18 1.09 -24.65
C VAL A 127 10.98 0.27 -24.22
N ARG A 128 10.72 -0.81 -24.95
CA ARG A 128 9.70 -1.81 -24.61
C ARG A 128 10.34 -3.01 -23.96
N LEU A 129 9.79 -3.40 -22.81
CA LEU A 129 10.26 -4.50 -22.00
C LEU A 129 9.13 -5.51 -21.79
N ARG A 130 9.45 -6.79 -21.90
CA ARG A 130 8.55 -7.89 -21.55
C ARG A 130 9.17 -8.73 -20.45
N TYR A 131 8.42 -8.95 -19.38
CA TYR A 131 8.88 -9.69 -18.21
C TYR A 131 7.89 -10.76 -17.81
N LEU A 132 8.40 -11.86 -17.25
CA LEU A 132 7.62 -12.83 -16.49
C LEU A 132 7.93 -12.63 -15.01
N VAL A 133 6.92 -12.28 -14.21
CA VAL A 133 7.11 -11.88 -12.81
C VAL A 133 6.11 -12.62 -11.91
N PRO A 134 6.51 -13.15 -10.74
CA PRO A 134 5.54 -13.64 -9.77
C PRO A 134 4.59 -12.51 -9.38
N THR A 135 3.27 -12.75 -9.34
CA THR A 135 2.28 -11.74 -8.94
C THR A 135 2.61 -11.14 -7.57
N ARG A 136 3.16 -11.95 -6.65
CA ARG A 136 3.64 -11.51 -5.34
C ARG A 136 4.72 -10.43 -5.42
N GLY A 137 5.57 -10.51 -6.44
CA GLY A 137 6.59 -9.51 -6.76
C GLY A 137 6.01 -8.22 -7.31
N LEU A 138 4.84 -8.25 -7.95
CA LEU A 138 4.18 -7.06 -8.49
C LEU A 138 3.36 -6.28 -7.47
N LEU A 139 3.05 -6.86 -6.30
CA LEU A 139 2.33 -6.17 -5.24
C LEU A 139 3.01 -4.85 -4.86
N GLY A 140 2.27 -3.75 -5.01
CA GLY A 140 2.75 -2.38 -4.78
C GLY A 140 3.84 -1.87 -5.75
N PHE A 141 4.19 -2.63 -6.79
CA PHE A 141 5.21 -2.23 -7.77
C PHE A 141 4.79 -0.99 -8.56
N ARG A 142 3.51 -0.89 -8.93
CA ARG A 142 2.98 0.19 -9.79
C ARG A 142 3.31 1.58 -9.26
N HIS A 143 3.17 1.84 -7.96
CA HIS A 143 3.50 3.13 -7.35
C HIS A 143 4.99 3.48 -7.52
N HIS A 144 5.87 2.53 -7.23
CA HIS A 144 7.30 2.72 -7.42
C HIS A 144 7.67 2.92 -8.89
N PHE A 145 7.03 2.18 -9.79
CA PHE A 145 7.22 2.33 -11.24
C PHE A 145 6.84 3.73 -11.73
N MET A 146 5.67 4.24 -11.33
CA MET A 146 5.23 5.60 -11.69
C MET A 146 6.19 6.66 -11.13
N THR A 147 6.71 6.44 -9.92
CA THR A 147 7.70 7.36 -9.30
C THR A 147 9.03 7.34 -10.07
N ALA A 148 9.54 6.16 -10.42
CA ALA A 148 10.81 6.00 -11.12
C ALA A 148 10.77 6.57 -12.54
N THR A 149 9.63 6.43 -13.23
CA THR A 149 9.42 6.92 -14.59
C THR A 149 8.85 8.35 -14.64
N ARG A 150 8.68 9.00 -13.48
CA ARG A 150 8.07 10.35 -13.37
C ARG A 150 6.71 10.46 -14.05
N GLY A 151 5.97 9.35 -14.10
CA GLY A 151 4.66 9.24 -14.72
C GLY A 151 4.65 9.07 -16.25
N ALA A 152 5.82 9.02 -16.90
CA ALA A 152 5.91 8.86 -18.36
C ALA A 152 5.86 7.39 -18.81
N GLY A 153 6.07 6.43 -17.90
CA GLY A 153 6.07 5.01 -18.25
C GLY A 153 4.66 4.41 -18.33
N PHE A 154 4.49 3.46 -19.24
CA PHE A 154 3.32 2.61 -19.36
C PHE A 154 3.61 1.22 -18.83
N MET A 155 2.66 0.63 -18.13
CA MET A 155 2.76 -0.73 -17.60
C MET A 155 1.42 -1.43 -17.72
N HIS A 156 1.44 -2.63 -18.28
CA HIS A 156 0.32 -3.55 -18.35
C HIS A 156 0.78 -4.91 -17.86
N SER A 157 -0.08 -5.62 -17.14
CA SER A 157 0.18 -7.00 -16.75
C SER A 157 -1.01 -7.88 -17.06
N ILE A 158 -0.74 -9.14 -17.40
CA ILE A 158 -1.73 -10.17 -17.63
C ILE A 158 -1.30 -11.44 -16.93
N PHE A 159 -2.25 -12.14 -16.31
CA PHE A 159 -2.01 -13.46 -15.74
C PHE A 159 -1.47 -14.41 -16.82
N HIS A 160 -0.37 -15.08 -16.52
CA HIS A 160 0.27 -16.02 -17.41
C HIS A 160 -0.04 -17.46 -17.01
N ASP A 161 0.56 -17.96 -15.93
CA ASP A 161 0.31 -19.30 -15.39
C ASP A 161 0.82 -19.43 -13.94
N TYR A 162 0.68 -20.62 -13.35
CA TYR A 162 1.26 -21.01 -12.07
C TYR A 162 2.60 -21.71 -12.27
N PHE A 163 3.62 -21.24 -11.56
CA PHE A 163 4.95 -21.86 -11.56
C PHE A 163 5.40 -22.20 -10.14
N PRO A 164 6.38 -23.10 -9.97
CA PRO A 164 6.97 -23.40 -8.67
C PRO A 164 7.40 -22.12 -7.96
N ILE A 165 7.13 -22.05 -6.66
CA ILE A 165 7.42 -20.87 -5.85
C ILE A 165 8.91 -20.47 -5.99
N SER A 166 9.14 -19.21 -6.35
CA SER A 166 10.47 -18.69 -6.74
C SER A 166 11.49 -18.58 -5.61
N GLY A 167 11.13 -18.93 -4.38
CA GLY A 167 11.98 -18.78 -3.20
C GLY A 167 12.31 -17.30 -2.86
N GLY A 168 12.67 -17.06 -1.61
CA GLY A 168 13.05 -15.73 -1.13
C GLY A 168 11.87 -14.84 -0.71
N ASN A 169 11.97 -14.33 0.50
CA ASN A 169 10.99 -13.41 1.06
C ASN A 169 11.21 -12.00 0.53
N LEU A 170 10.14 -11.37 0.03
CA LEU A 170 10.09 -9.93 -0.18
C LEU A 170 9.89 -9.29 1.19
N VAL A 171 10.99 -9.19 1.96
CA VAL A 171 10.98 -8.61 3.31
C VAL A 171 10.77 -7.10 3.19
N ARG A 172 9.92 -6.53 4.05
CA ARG A 172 9.75 -5.08 4.14
C ARG A 172 11.08 -4.46 4.59
N SER A 173 11.64 -3.54 3.80
CA SER A 173 12.92 -2.91 4.10
C SER A 173 12.83 -1.79 5.15
N ARG A 174 11.62 -1.37 5.48
CA ARG A 174 11.32 -0.23 6.36
C ARG A 174 10.28 -0.60 7.40
N GLY A 175 10.32 0.06 8.53
CA GLY A 175 9.42 -0.06 9.67
C GLY A 175 8.25 0.92 9.58
N SER A 176 7.32 0.84 10.52
CA SER A 176 6.23 1.78 10.70
C SER A 176 6.50 2.69 11.89
N LEU A 177 6.21 3.98 11.75
CA LEU A 177 6.08 4.89 12.89
C LEU A 177 4.64 4.77 13.40
N VAL A 178 4.48 4.41 14.67
CA VAL A 178 3.17 4.11 15.27
C VAL A 178 2.85 5.13 16.36
N ALA A 179 1.64 5.70 16.33
CA ALA A 179 1.18 6.64 17.33
C ALA A 179 1.08 5.96 18.71
N TRP A 180 1.69 6.59 19.71
CA TRP A 180 1.66 6.13 21.08
C TRP A 180 0.32 6.36 21.79
N GLU A 181 -0.35 7.47 21.49
CA GLU A 181 -1.56 7.89 22.20
C GLU A 181 -2.60 8.48 21.25
N HIS A 182 -3.86 8.52 21.70
CA HIS A 182 -4.92 9.23 21.01
C HIS A 182 -4.84 10.74 21.26
N GLY A 183 -4.98 11.54 20.21
CA GLY A 183 -4.98 13.01 20.32
C GLY A 183 -4.83 13.71 18.97
N ILE A 184 -4.50 14.99 19.01
CA ILE A 184 -4.28 15.81 17.82
C ILE A 184 -2.76 15.96 17.60
N THR A 185 -2.29 15.76 16.38
CA THR A 185 -0.88 15.92 16.02
C THR A 185 -0.44 17.38 16.21
N THR A 186 0.76 17.57 16.76
CA THR A 186 1.33 18.90 16.96
C THR A 186 2.63 19.05 16.17
N THR A 187 2.97 20.26 15.75
CA THR A 187 4.23 20.53 15.04
C THR A 187 5.44 20.04 15.82
N TYR A 188 5.44 20.20 17.15
CA TYR A 188 6.53 19.75 18.02
C TYR A 188 6.64 18.22 18.08
N GLY A 189 5.52 17.50 18.23
CA GLY A 189 5.52 16.04 18.19
C GLY A 189 5.98 15.49 16.84
N LEU A 190 5.44 16.04 15.76
CA LEU A 190 5.80 15.64 14.39
C LEU A 190 7.28 15.91 14.07
N LYS A 191 7.85 17.05 14.51
CA LYS A 191 9.26 17.36 14.23
C LYS A 191 10.22 16.33 14.84
N ASN A 192 9.89 15.81 16.03
CA ASN A 192 10.67 14.73 16.64
C ASN A 192 10.55 13.42 15.88
N ALA A 193 9.36 13.11 15.35
CA ALA A 193 9.11 11.90 14.56
C ALA A 193 9.73 11.96 13.16
N GLU A 194 9.78 13.12 12.52
CA GLU A 194 10.41 13.36 11.21
C GLU A 194 11.89 12.98 11.19
N GLY A 195 12.61 13.20 12.30
CA GLY A 195 14.01 12.75 12.44
C GLY A 195 14.19 11.23 12.41
N ARG A 196 13.10 10.45 12.48
CA ARG A 196 13.10 8.98 12.46
C ARG A 196 12.58 8.39 11.15
N GLY A 197 11.96 9.19 10.28
CA GLY A 197 11.20 8.64 9.16
C GLY A 197 10.44 9.66 8.33
N MET A 198 9.76 9.16 7.31
CA MET A 198 8.85 9.96 6.49
C MET A 198 7.45 9.94 7.13
N LEU A 199 6.86 11.10 7.38
CA LEU A 199 5.52 11.18 7.99
C LEU A 199 4.43 11.09 6.93
N PHE A 200 3.26 10.57 7.31
CA PHE A 200 2.07 10.50 6.46
C PHE A 200 1.04 11.59 6.79
N LEU A 201 1.22 12.30 7.89
CA LEU A 201 0.25 13.24 8.44
C LEU A 201 0.89 14.59 8.75
N GLY A 202 0.14 15.66 8.56
CA GLY A 202 0.50 17.01 8.98
C GLY A 202 0.08 17.34 10.43
N PRO A 203 0.37 18.57 10.90
CA PRO A 203 -0.12 19.06 12.20
C PRO A 203 -1.64 19.29 12.17
N GLY A 204 -2.30 19.12 13.32
CA GLY A 204 -3.75 19.34 13.45
C GLY A 204 -4.62 18.14 13.06
N VAL A 205 -4.04 16.97 12.80
CA VAL A 205 -4.75 15.74 12.43
C VAL A 205 -5.06 14.92 13.68
N GLU A 206 -6.29 14.42 13.81
CA GLU A 206 -6.64 13.46 14.87
C GLU A 206 -6.00 12.10 14.59
N VAL A 207 -5.37 11.51 15.60
CA VAL A 207 -4.74 10.18 15.55
C VAL A 207 -5.19 9.35 16.75
N TYR A 208 -5.15 8.03 16.63
CA TYR A 208 -5.42 7.09 17.72
C TYR A 208 -4.20 6.22 18.03
N GLU A 209 -4.15 5.65 19.24
CA GLU A 209 -3.08 4.72 19.63
C GLU A 209 -3.02 3.51 18.69
N GLY A 210 -1.82 3.20 18.20
CA GLY A 210 -1.63 2.12 17.22
C GLY A 210 -1.80 2.56 15.76
N MET A 211 -2.24 3.80 15.49
CA MET A 211 -2.31 4.32 14.11
C MET A 211 -0.91 4.48 13.52
N VAL A 212 -0.71 4.02 12.28
CA VAL A 212 0.55 4.26 11.56
C VAL A 212 0.57 5.71 11.07
N VAL A 213 1.55 6.47 11.52
CA VAL A 213 1.70 7.91 11.25
C VAL A 213 2.87 8.22 10.31
N GLY A 214 3.65 7.21 9.92
CA GLY A 214 4.78 7.35 9.03
C GLY A 214 5.55 6.05 8.76
N GLU A 215 6.61 6.17 7.99
CA GLU A 215 7.54 5.11 7.60
C GLU A 215 8.88 5.32 8.28
N ASN A 216 9.34 4.34 9.07
CA ASN A 216 10.63 4.36 9.75
C ASN A 216 11.78 4.15 8.73
N GLN A 217 12.91 4.81 8.95
CA GLN A 217 14.12 4.58 8.15
C GLN A 217 14.74 3.21 8.38
N ARG A 218 14.46 2.58 9.54
CA ARG A 218 14.92 1.24 9.90
C ARG A 218 13.82 0.21 9.74
N PRO A 219 14.11 -1.10 9.63
CA PRO A 219 13.12 -2.15 9.44
C PRO A 219 12.16 -2.37 10.61
N ASP A 220 12.57 -2.01 11.83
CA ASP A 220 11.79 -2.14 13.06
C ASP A 220 10.68 -1.11 13.18
N ASP A 221 9.55 -1.49 13.78
CA ASP A 221 8.47 -0.56 14.10
C ASP A 221 8.86 0.28 15.32
N LEU A 222 8.56 1.59 15.26
CA LEU A 222 8.91 2.53 16.31
C LEU A 222 7.66 3.28 16.78
N VAL A 223 7.37 3.18 18.08
CA VAL A 223 6.31 3.93 18.73
C VAL A 223 6.78 5.36 18.98
N VAL A 224 5.99 6.34 18.54
CA VAL A 224 6.30 7.77 18.61
C VAL A 224 5.13 8.56 19.19
N ASN A 225 5.45 9.57 20.01
CA ASN A 225 4.45 10.53 20.47
C ASN A 225 4.40 11.74 19.54
N VAL A 226 3.38 11.79 18.69
CA VAL A 226 3.09 12.90 17.76
C VAL A 226 2.15 13.97 18.35
N CYS A 227 1.51 13.68 19.49
CA CYS A 227 0.58 14.58 20.20
C CYS A 227 1.28 15.45 21.25
N LYS A 228 2.57 15.19 21.52
CA LYS A 228 3.36 15.87 22.54
C LYS A 228 3.38 17.38 22.35
N LYS A 229 2.87 18.12 23.34
CA LYS A 229 2.97 19.59 23.39
C LYS A 229 4.32 20.03 23.94
N ARG A 230 4.81 21.19 23.47
CA ARG A 230 6.04 21.80 24.00
C ARG A 230 5.75 22.36 25.40
N HIS A 231 6.47 21.89 26.42
CA HIS A 231 6.48 22.57 27.72
C HIS A 231 7.26 23.88 27.60
N VAL A 232 6.56 25.02 27.61
CA VAL A 232 7.19 26.34 27.55
C VAL A 232 7.51 26.78 28.98
N THR A 233 8.69 26.44 29.48
CA THR A 233 9.13 26.85 30.83
C THR A 233 9.79 28.23 30.87
N ASN A 234 10.13 28.82 29.71
CA ASN A 234 10.83 30.10 29.63
C ASN A 234 10.16 31.07 28.65
N MET A 235 9.59 32.14 29.19
CA MET A 235 8.90 33.22 28.47
C MET A 235 9.81 34.04 27.54
N ARG A 236 11.14 33.84 27.60
CA ARG A 236 12.16 34.46 26.71
C ARG A 236 12.42 33.70 25.41
N ALA A 237 11.91 32.48 25.25
CA ALA A 237 12.04 31.70 24.01
C ALA A 237 10.93 31.98 22.98
N SER A 238 10.00 32.88 23.29
CA SER A 238 8.87 33.26 22.43
C SER A 238 9.30 33.95 21.12
N PHE A 239 10.45 34.64 21.10
CA PHE A 239 10.96 35.33 19.91
C PHE A 239 11.78 34.45 18.96
N ARG A 240 12.12 33.21 19.36
CA ARG A 240 12.57 32.18 18.42
C ARG A 240 11.36 31.39 17.95
N GLU A 241 10.41 32.08 17.34
CA GLU A 241 9.60 31.48 16.28
C GLU A 241 10.53 31.18 15.11
N ILE A 242 11.43 30.20 15.30
CA ILE A 242 11.92 29.45 14.18
C ILE A 242 10.69 28.68 13.74
N ASP A 243 10.04 29.22 12.72
CA ASP A 243 9.12 28.54 11.83
C ASP A 243 9.65 27.12 11.61
N GLN A 244 9.22 26.18 12.45
CA GLN A 244 9.68 24.79 12.39
C GLN A 244 8.99 24.19 11.20
N ARG A 245 9.56 24.47 10.02
CA ARG A 245 9.10 23.91 8.77
C ARG A 245 9.21 22.39 8.88
N LEU A 246 8.04 21.76 8.79
CA LEU A 246 7.92 20.32 8.58
C LEU A 246 8.11 20.06 7.10
N THR A 247 8.79 18.97 6.78
CA THR A 247 8.74 18.37 5.46
C THR A 247 7.29 18.01 5.16
N PRO A 248 6.77 18.32 3.96
CA PRO A 248 5.43 17.92 3.57
C PRO A 248 5.26 16.40 3.76
N PRO A 249 4.15 15.96 4.40
CA PRO A 249 3.90 14.54 4.60
C PRO A 249 3.73 13.83 3.27
N ARG A 250 4.09 12.54 3.21
CA ARG A 250 3.84 11.68 2.06
C ARG A 250 2.37 11.26 2.07
N GLU A 251 1.61 11.77 1.11
CA GLU A 251 0.26 11.26 0.85
C GLU A 251 0.34 9.87 0.22
N MET A 252 -0.48 8.95 0.74
CA MET A 252 -0.60 7.57 0.25
C MET A 252 -1.90 7.48 -0.57
N SER A 253 -1.83 6.84 -1.73
CA SER A 253 -2.98 6.57 -2.61
C SER A 253 -3.82 5.38 -2.16
#